data_AF-K2EMX5-F1
#
_entry.id   AF-K2EMX5-F1
#
_cell.length_a   1.000
_cell.length_b   1.000
_cell.length_c   1.000
_cell.angle_alpha   90.00
_cell.angle_beta   90.00
_cell.angle_gamma   90.00
#
_symmetry.space_group_name_H-M   'P 1'
#
loop_
_entity.id
_entity.type
_entity.pdbx_description
1 polymer ?
#
loop_
_entity_poly.entity_id
_entity_poly.type
_entity_poly.pdbx_seq_one_letter_code
_entity_poly.pdbx_strand_id
1 'polypeptide(L)'
;MVVFSAQGGSASGGDYFPEKSAYRKFKIKTVEGQSDVDCLREVLERRIARILTQNDADRWPAPDVILIDGGKPQVNAAMQILKKHKLNIPLVGIAKGPERKRNDFIFGVKTREFIKFVNENQDLLIRVRDEAHRFAITFQRSLRKLKHKNIKTV
;
A
#
# COMPACT_ATOMS: atom_id res chain seq x y z
N MET A 1 -0.75 -6.38 -2.01
CA MET A 1 -0.43 -4.99 -1.62
C MET A 1 -1.54 -4.08 -2.10
N VAL A 2 -2.27 -3.49 -1.16
CA VAL A 2 -3.28 -2.47 -1.44
C VAL A 2 -2.66 -1.15 -1.02
N VAL A 3 -2.56 -0.20 -1.94
CA VAL A 3 -2.16 1.18 -1.61
C VAL A 3 -3.45 1.96 -1.44
N PHE A 4 -3.65 2.49 -0.25
CA PHE A 4 -4.82 3.28 0.10
C PHE A 4 -4.67 4.70 -0.42
N SER A 5 -5.79 5.28 -0.82
CA SER A 5 -5.97 6.73 -0.87
C SER A 5 -6.90 7.07 0.27
N ALA A 6 -6.53 8.02 1.11
CA ALA A 6 -7.44 8.60 2.09
C ALA A 6 -7.83 9.98 1.54
N GLN A 7 -8.92 10.06 0.78
CA GLN A 7 -9.39 11.37 0.34
C GLN A 7 -9.95 12.12 1.55
N GLY A 8 -9.36 13.28 1.85
CA GLY A 8 -9.88 14.20 2.84
C GLY A 8 -11.13 14.88 2.30
N GLY A 9 -12.31 14.43 2.73
CA GLY A 9 -13.54 15.20 2.55
C GLY A 9 -13.43 16.48 3.37
N SER A 10 -13.41 17.64 2.71
CA SER A 10 -13.54 18.94 3.35
C SER A 10 -14.96 19.10 3.88
N ALA A 11 -15.24 18.51 5.03
CA ALA A 11 -16.42 18.77 5.83
C ALA A 11 -16.04 18.53 7.28
N SER A 12 -16.19 19.60 8.08
CA SER A 12 -16.19 19.62 9.54
C SER A 12 -16.45 18.25 10.18
N GLY A 13 -15.39 17.58 10.65
CA GLY A 13 -15.48 16.32 11.40
C GLY A 13 -15.42 15.02 10.58
N GLY A 14 -14.94 15.06 9.33
CA GLY A 14 -14.89 13.89 8.44
C GLY A 14 -14.05 12.72 8.96
N ASP A 15 -14.72 11.66 9.40
CA ASP A 15 -14.12 10.34 9.60
C ASP A 15 -13.45 9.87 8.30
N TYR A 16 -12.16 9.61 8.34
CA TYR A 16 -11.45 8.96 7.24
C TYR A 16 -11.89 7.50 7.17
N PHE A 17 -12.60 7.12 6.11
CA PHE A 17 -12.93 5.72 5.85
C PHE A 17 -12.11 5.17 4.69
N PRO A 18 -11.67 3.90 4.76
CA PRO A 18 -10.99 3.28 3.64
C PRO A 18 -11.93 3.16 2.44
N GLU A 19 -11.54 3.77 1.32
CA GLU A 19 -12.32 3.71 0.09
C GLU A 19 -12.12 2.35 -0.60
N LYS A 20 -13.05 1.41 -0.36
CA LYS A 20 -13.00 0.04 -0.91
C LYS A 20 -12.93 0.02 -2.45
N SER A 21 -13.59 0.96 -3.12
CA SER A 21 -13.54 1.13 -4.58
C SER A 21 -12.15 1.48 -5.10
N ALA A 22 -11.29 2.09 -4.28
CA ALA A 22 -9.90 2.41 -4.62
C ALA A 22 -8.94 1.22 -4.46
N TYR A 23 -9.41 0.08 -3.91
CA TYR A 23 -8.55 -1.08 -3.71
C TYR A 23 -8.17 -1.68 -5.06
N ARG A 24 -6.90 -2.10 -5.17
CA ARG A 24 -6.37 -2.69 -6.38
C ARG A 24 -5.59 -3.95 -6.03
N LYS A 25 -5.86 -5.04 -6.76
CA LYS A 25 -5.13 -6.30 -6.65
C LYS A 25 -4.05 -6.31 -7.71
N PHE A 26 -2.81 -6.60 -7.30
CA PHE A 26 -1.70 -6.79 -8.23
C PHE A 26 -1.25 -8.24 -8.18
N LYS A 27 -1.21 -8.88 -9.34
CA LYS A 27 -0.45 -10.12 -9.54
C LYS A 27 0.99 -9.72 -9.86
N ILE A 28 1.93 -10.24 -9.08
CA ILE A 28 3.37 -10.12 -9.32
C ILE A 28 3.70 -10.82 -10.64
N LYS A 29 4.47 -10.16 -11.50
CA LYS A 29 4.75 -10.61 -12.87
C LYS A 29 6.24 -10.83 -13.12
N THR A 30 7.11 -10.02 -12.54
CA THR A 30 8.52 -9.93 -12.95
C THR A 30 9.49 -10.28 -11.83
N VAL A 31 9.02 -10.39 -10.59
CA VAL A 31 9.88 -10.79 -9.46
C VAL A 31 10.00 -12.30 -9.39
N GLU A 32 11.23 -12.79 -9.44
CA GLU A 32 11.58 -14.19 -9.16
C GLU A 32 11.91 -14.36 -7.67
N GLY A 33 11.49 -15.49 -7.08
CA GLY A 33 11.68 -15.76 -5.66
C GLY A 33 10.60 -15.17 -4.75
N GLN A 34 10.93 -15.04 -3.46
CA GLN A 34 9.98 -14.66 -2.38
C GLN A 34 10.33 -13.31 -1.72
N SER A 35 11.01 -12.42 -2.43
CA SER A 35 11.39 -11.11 -1.89
C SER A 35 10.18 -10.18 -1.83
N ASP A 36 9.67 -9.92 -0.61
CA ASP A 36 8.57 -8.99 -0.37
C ASP A 36 8.91 -7.55 -0.80
N VAL A 37 10.18 -7.15 -0.63
CA VAL A 37 10.65 -5.81 -1.03
C VAL A 37 10.59 -5.67 -2.55
N ASP A 38 11.05 -6.67 -3.30
CA ASP A 38 11.04 -6.60 -4.77
C ASP A 38 9.61 -6.67 -5.30
N CYS A 39 8.76 -7.49 -4.69
CA CYS A 39 7.32 -7.52 -5.00
C CYS A 39 6.68 -6.14 -4.78
N LEU A 40 7.00 -5.47 -3.67
CA LEU A 40 6.54 -4.11 -3.39
C LEU A 40 7.05 -3.12 -4.46
N ARG A 41 8.33 -3.21 -4.85
CA ARG A 41 8.90 -2.35 -5.89
C ARG A 41 8.17 -2.50 -7.22
N GLU A 42 7.96 -3.74 -7.68
CA GLU A 42 7.23 -4.02 -8.94
C GLU A 42 5.83 -3.40 -8.92
N VAL A 43 5.09 -3.62 -7.83
CA VAL A 43 3.71 -3.13 -7.71
C VAL A 43 3.67 -1.61 -7.67
N LEU A 44 4.56 -0.98 -6.92
CA LEU A 44 4.57 0.47 -6.77
C LEU A 44 4.97 1.16 -8.08
N GLU A 45 5.99 0.65 -8.79
CA GLU A 45 6.37 1.14 -10.12
C GLU A 45 5.18 1.08 -11.09
N ARG A 46 4.46 -0.04 -11.12
CA ARG A 46 3.28 -0.20 -11.99
C ARG A 46 2.13 0.73 -11.59
N ARG A 47 1.92 0.99 -10.30
CA ARG A 47 0.90 1.95 -9.84
C ARG A 47 1.28 3.37 -10.23
N ILE A 48 2.53 3.76 -10.04
CA ILE A 48 3.00 5.10 -10.38
C ILE A 48 2.93 5.35 -11.88
N ALA A 49 3.27 4.35 -12.71
CA ALA A 49 3.07 4.44 -14.16
C ALA A 49 1.61 4.73 -14.55
N ARG A 50 0.63 4.20 -13.80
CA ARG A 50 -0.80 4.49 -14.00
C ARG A 50 -1.20 5.88 -13.50
N ILE A 51 -0.53 6.42 -12.49
CA ILE A 51 -0.76 7.80 -12.02
C ILE A 51 -0.21 8.80 -13.04
N LEU A 52 0.98 8.52 -13.59
CA LEU A 52 1.71 9.39 -14.51
C LEU A 52 1.28 9.25 -15.97
N THR A 53 0.36 8.34 -16.29
CA THR A 53 -0.07 8.13 -17.67
C THR A 53 -0.81 9.35 -18.22
N GLN A 54 -0.56 9.66 -19.50
CA GLN A 54 -1.24 10.74 -20.22
C GLN A 54 -2.62 10.33 -20.72
N ASN A 55 -2.90 9.02 -20.83
CA ASN A 55 -4.22 8.53 -21.21
C ASN A 55 -5.20 8.65 -20.04
N ASP A 56 -6.15 9.59 -20.12
CA ASP A 56 -7.12 9.86 -19.06
C ASP A 56 -7.99 8.63 -18.73
N ALA A 57 -8.32 7.80 -19.72
CA ALA A 57 -9.13 6.58 -19.50
C ALA A 57 -8.40 5.54 -18.62
N ASP A 58 -7.07 5.57 -18.61
CA ASP A 58 -6.21 4.65 -17.85
C ASP A 58 -5.62 5.29 -16.59
N ARG A 59 -5.80 6.61 -16.40
CA ARG A 59 -5.17 7.38 -15.33
C ARG A 59 -5.80 7.04 -14.00
N TRP A 60 -4.95 6.75 -13.02
CA TRP A 60 -5.37 6.57 -11.63
C TRP A 60 -5.14 7.84 -10.83
N PRO A 61 -6.02 8.16 -9.87
CA PRO A 61 -5.79 9.28 -8.98
C PRO A 61 -4.54 9.06 -8.14
N ALA A 62 -3.77 10.13 -7.94
CA ALA A 62 -2.65 10.13 -7.02
C ALA A 62 -3.19 10.04 -5.58
N PRO A 63 -2.62 9.18 -4.72
CA PRO A 63 -3.02 9.11 -3.33
C PRO A 63 -2.47 10.29 -2.52
N ASP A 64 -3.24 10.74 -1.53
CA ASP A 64 -2.81 11.75 -0.56
C ASP A 64 -1.73 11.22 0.40
N VAL A 65 -1.80 9.93 0.74
CA VAL A 65 -0.89 9.22 1.64
C VAL A 65 -0.67 7.80 1.13
N ILE A 66 0.57 7.33 1.19
CA ILE A 66 0.90 5.93 0.94
C ILE A 66 1.15 5.23 2.28
N LEU A 67 0.38 4.17 2.53
CA LEU A 67 0.55 3.25 3.65
C LEU A 67 1.20 1.95 3.18
N ILE A 68 2.32 1.56 3.81
CA ILE A 68 3.04 0.32 3.53
C ILE A 68 2.90 -0.66 4.70
N ASP A 69 2.47 -1.89 4.42
CA ASP A 69 2.53 -3.00 5.37
C ASP A 69 3.95 -3.57 5.36
N GLY A 70 4.82 -3.04 6.21
CA GLY A 70 6.24 -3.38 6.16
C GLY A 70 7.13 -2.44 6.96
N GLY A 71 8.37 -2.92 7.13
CA GLY A 71 9.41 -2.25 7.88
C GLY A 71 10.20 -1.22 7.09
N LYS A 72 11.32 -0.80 7.69
CA LYS A 72 12.27 0.14 7.09
C LYS A 72 12.75 -0.26 5.68
N PRO A 73 13.03 -1.55 5.36
CA PRO A 73 13.42 -1.94 4.01
C PRO A 73 12.34 -1.60 2.96
N GLN A 74 11.09 -1.90 3.26
CA GLN A 74 9.94 -1.65 2.39
C GLN A 74 9.69 -0.15 2.21
N VAL A 75 9.69 0.61 3.30
CA VAL A 75 9.54 2.07 3.28
C VAL A 75 10.65 2.72 2.44
N ASN A 76 11.90 2.33 2.64
CA ASN A 76 13.03 2.86 1.87
C ASN A 76 12.91 2.57 0.38
N ALA A 77 12.51 1.34 0.02
CA ALA A 77 12.29 0.98 -1.38
C ALA A 77 11.20 1.82 -2.03
N ALA A 78 10.08 2.06 -1.32
CA ALA A 78 9.01 2.90 -1.80
C ALA A 78 9.44 4.37 -1.96
N MET A 79 10.18 4.91 -0.99
CA MET A 79 10.74 6.27 -1.04
C MET A 79 11.69 6.48 -2.23
N GLN A 80 12.52 5.49 -2.54
CA GLN A 80 13.40 5.55 -3.71
C GLN A 80 12.61 5.67 -5.03
N ILE A 81 11.50 4.93 -5.15
CA ILE A 81 10.65 4.97 -6.35
C ILE A 81 9.94 6.32 -6.45
N LEU A 82 9.37 6.83 -5.36
CA LEU A 82 8.75 8.17 -5.34
C LEU A 82 9.75 9.25 -5.75
N LYS A 83 10.98 9.20 -5.20
CA LYS A 83 12.06 10.13 -5.55
C LYS A 83 12.46 10.03 -7.02
N LYS A 84 12.59 8.81 -7.57
CA LYS A 84 12.91 8.56 -8.97
C LYS A 84 11.91 9.23 -9.92
N HIS A 85 10.62 9.17 -9.56
CA HIS A 85 9.52 9.75 -10.34
C HIS A 85 9.17 11.19 -9.94
N LYS A 86 9.97 11.82 -9.06
CA LYS A 86 9.75 13.19 -8.55
C LYS A 86 8.36 13.40 -7.94
N LEU A 87 7.80 12.37 -7.31
CA LEU A 87 6.52 12.41 -6.62
C LEU A 87 6.72 12.77 -5.15
N ASN A 88 6.04 13.82 -4.69
CA ASN A 88 6.06 14.26 -3.30
C ASN A 88 4.81 13.79 -2.55
N ILE A 89 4.68 12.46 -2.40
CA ILE A 89 3.54 11.85 -1.71
C ILE A 89 4.01 11.40 -0.32
N PRO A 90 3.37 11.87 0.78
CA PRO A 90 3.67 11.39 2.12
C PRO A 90 3.53 9.88 2.24
N LEU A 91 4.47 9.25 2.94
CA LEU A 91 4.55 7.80 3.07
C LEU A 91 4.84 7.37 4.50
N VAL A 92 4.08 6.39 4.98
CA VAL A 92 4.29 5.74 6.28
C VAL A 92 4.20 4.22 6.14
N GLY A 93 5.14 3.53 6.77
CA GLY A 93 5.09 2.08 6.96
C GLY A 93 4.60 1.74 8.35
N ILE A 94 3.90 0.61 8.48
CA ILE A 94 3.57 0.03 9.77
C ILE A 94 4.16 -1.38 9.81
N ALA A 95 5.13 -1.58 10.70
CA ALA A 95 5.67 -2.90 11.01
C ALA A 95 5.00 -3.49 12.24
N LYS A 96 4.87 -4.82 12.27
CA LYS A 96 4.58 -5.54 13.51
C LYS A 96 5.89 -5.63 14.30
N GLY A 97 5.90 -5.09 15.52
CA GLY A 97 7.05 -5.17 16.41
C GLY A 97 7.41 -6.63 16.75
N PRO A 98 8.59 -6.87 17.34
CA PRO A 98 9.13 -8.21 17.61
C PRO A 98 8.19 -9.12 18.43
N GLU A 99 7.39 -8.55 19.33
CA GLU A 99 6.40 -9.30 20.13
C GLU A 99 5.01 -9.42 19.47
N ARG A 100 4.82 -8.88 18.26
CA ARG A 100 3.53 -8.70 17.57
C ARG A 100 2.46 -7.94 18.37
N LYS A 101 2.80 -7.39 19.53
CA LYS A 101 1.91 -6.59 20.40
C LYS A 101 1.95 -5.09 20.12
N ARG A 102 2.96 -4.60 19.40
CA ARG A 102 3.13 -3.17 19.06
C ARG A 102 3.19 -2.94 17.56
N ASN A 103 2.58 -1.83 17.13
CA ASN A 103 2.66 -1.33 15.76
C ASN A 103 3.72 -0.24 15.72
N ASP A 104 4.78 -0.45 14.93
CA ASP A 104 5.85 0.51 14.77
C ASP A 104 5.63 1.32 13.49
N PHE A 105 5.44 2.64 13.66
CA PHE A 105 5.24 3.57 12.56
C PHE A 105 6.61 4.05 12.03
N ILE A 106 6.84 3.83 10.74
CA ILE A 106 8.09 4.16 10.07
C ILE A 106 7.80 5.25 9.03
N PHE A 107 8.28 6.45 9.33
CA PHE A 107 8.02 7.62 8.50
C PHE A 107 8.99 7.69 7.32
N GLY A 108 8.45 7.66 6.10
CA GLY A 108 9.21 7.94 4.88
C GLY A 108 9.48 9.44 4.70
N VAL A 109 8.57 10.28 5.19
CA VAL A 109 8.68 11.74 5.21
C VAL A 109 8.60 12.24 6.65
N LYS A 110 9.49 13.15 7.05
CA LYS A 110 9.60 13.67 8.43
C LYS A 110 9.10 15.11 8.57
N THR A 111 8.01 15.46 7.89
CA THR A 111 7.35 16.77 8.11
C THR A 111 6.55 16.73 9.41
N ARG A 112 6.51 17.85 10.13
CA ARG A 112 5.86 17.93 11.45
C ARG A 112 4.36 17.67 11.34
N GLU A 113 3.74 18.18 10.29
CA GLU A 113 2.32 18.05 9.97
C GLU A 113 1.95 16.60 9.70
N PHE A 114 2.78 15.87 8.93
CA PHE A 114 2.51 14.47 8.61
C PHE A 114 2.72 13.56 9.83
N ILE A 115 3.76 13.82 10.63
CA ILE A 115 3.97 13.10 11.89
C ILE A 115 2.78 13.30 12.83
N LYS A 116 2.31 14.54 12.96
CA LYS A 116 1.11 14.86 13.75
C LYS A 116 -0.12 14.12 13.23
N PHE A 117 -0.38 14.15 11.92
CA PHE A 117 -1.48 13.43 11.29
C PHE A 117 -1.44 11.92 11.59
N VAL A 118 -0.29 11.26 11.43
CA VAL A 118 -0.15 9.82 11.71
C VAL A 118 -0.40 9.51 13.18
N ASN A 119 0.09 10.35 14.09
CA ASN A 119 -0.10 10.18 15.53
C ASN A 119 -1.56 10.35 15.95
N GLU A 120 -2.29 11.29 15.35
CA GLU A 120 -3.72 11.51 15.60
C GLU A 120 -4.60 10.40 14.99
N ASN A 121 -4.10 9.67 13.99
CA ASN A 121 -4.87 8.70 13.20
C ASN A 121 -4.32 7.27 13.27
N GLN A 122 -3.60 6.88 14.33
CA GLN A 122 -2.95 5.57 14.41
C GLN A 122 -3.93 4.41 14.26
N ASP A 123 -5.06 4.43 14.98
CA ASP A 123 -6.06 3.35 14.95
C ASP A 123 -6.70 3.19 13.57
N LEU A 124 -6.92 4.29 12.88
CA LEU A 124 -7.37 4.26 11.49
C LEU A 124 -6.33 3.58 10.60
N LEU A 125 -5.08 4.04 10.65
CA LEU A 125 -4.01 3.52 9.79
C LEU A 125 -3.77 2.03 10.04
N ILE A 126 -3.89 1.57 11.29
CA ILE A 126 -3.82 0.16 11.65
C ILE A 126 -4.99 -0.63 11.02
N ARG A 127 -6.24 -0.17 11.17
CA ARG A 127 -7.42 -0.82 10.55
C ARG A 127 -7.29 -0.91 9.04
N VAL A 128 -6.82 0.17 8.43
CA VAL A 128 -6.56 0.28 6.99
C VAL A 128 -5.50 -0.76 6.59
N ARG A 129 -4.35 -0.83 7.27
CA ARG A 129 -3.33 -1.86 7.02
C ARG A 129 -3.90 -3.28 7.15
N ASP A 130 -4.63 -3.56 8.21
CA ASP A 130 -5.16 -4.91 8.48
C ASP A 130 -6.16 -5.34 7.40
N GLU A 131 -6.98 -4.41 6.91
CA GLU A 131 -7.89 -4.67 5.80
C GLU A 131 -7.13 -4.96 4.49
N ALA A 132 -6.06 -4.21 4.19
CA ALA A 132 -5.19 -4.51 3.04
C ALA A 132 -4.53 -5.88 3.14
N HIS A 133 -4.01 -6.20 4.32
CA HIS A 133 -3.36 -7.46 4.60
C HIS A 133 -4.36 -8.61 4.41
N ARG A 134 -5.56 -8.49 4.98
CA ARG A 134 -6.67 -9.45 4.81
C ARG A 134 -7.03 -9.64 3.33
N PHE A 135 -7.17 -8.54 2.60
CA PHE A 135 -7.53 -8.57 1.18
C PHE A 135 -6.45 -9.24 0.32
N ALA A 136 -5.17 -8.98 0.62
CA ALA A 136 -4.04 -9.60 -0.04
C ALA A 136 -3.97 -11.11 0.24
N ILE A 137 -4.13 -11.53 1.50
CA ILE A 137 -4.17 -12.95 1.88
C ILE A 137 -5.29 -13.69 1.15
N THR A 138 -6.51 -13.13 1.15
CA THR A 138 -7.66 -13.73 0.46
C THR A 138 -7.39 -13.92 -1.03
N PHE A 139 -6.79 -12.93 -1.69
CA PHE A 139 -6.44 -13.02 -3.10
C PHE A 139 -5.35 -14.08 -3.38
N GLN A 140 -4.30 -14.13 -2.57
CA GLN A 140 -3.26 -15.16 -2.72
C GLN A 140 -3.82 -16.57 -2.46
N ARG A 141 -4.75 -16.72 -1.51
CA ARG A 141 -5.45 -18.00 -1.26
C ARG A 141 -6.32 -18.40 -2.44
N SER A 142 -7.05 -17.46 -3.07
CA SER A 142 -7.87 -17.78 -4.24
C SER A 142 -7.02 -18.21 -5.44
N LEU A 143 -5.87 -17.54 -5.67
CA LEU A 143 -4.94 -17.94 -6.74
C LEU A 143 -4.37 -19.35 -6.54
N ARG A 144 -4.06 -19.74 -5.29
CA ARG A 144 -3.59 -21.09 -4.96
C ARG A 144 -4.66 -22.16 -5.17
N LYS A 145 -5.91 -21.90 -4.78
CA LYS A 145 -7.05 -22.80 -5.05
C LYS A 145 -7.31 -23.00 -6.55
N LEU A 146 -7.20 -21.94 -7.35
CA LEU A 146 -7.35 -22.02 -8.82
C LEU A 146 -6.23 -22.86 -9.46
N LYS A 147 -4.97 -22.68 -9.03
CA LYS A 147 -3.86 -23.54 -9.47
C LYS A 147 -4.11 -25.02 -9.15
N HIS A 148 -4.65 -25.32 -7.97
CA HIS A 148 -4.92 -26.69 -7.54
C HIS A 148 -6.07 -27.37 -8.30
N LYS A 149 -7.09 -26.62 -8.75
CA LYS A 149 -8.19 -27.17 -9.58
C LYS A 149 -7.73 -27.50 -11.00
N ASN A 150 -6.86 -26.67 -11.59
CA ASN A 150 -6.36 -26.88 -12.95
C ASN A 150 -5.36 -28.06 -13.08
N ILE A 151 -4.84 -28.58 -11.97
CA ILE A 151 -3.92 -29.75 -11.97
C ILE A 151 -4.69 -31.07 -11.85
N LYS A 152 -5.93 -31.05 -11.34
CA LYS A 152 -6.77 -32.26 -11.15
C LYS A 152 -7.73 -32.52 -12.33
N THR A 153 -7.55 -31.84 -13.45
CA THR A 153 -8.39 -31.98 -14.65
C THR A 153 -7.48 -32.28 -15.85
N VAL A 154 -6.87 -33.45 -15.83
CA VAL A 154 -6.21 -34.13 -16.97
C VAL A 154 -6.16 -35.61 -16.65
#